data_AF-X0T885-F1
#
_entry.id   AF-X0T885-F1
#
_cell.length_a   1.000
_cell.length_b   1.000
_cell.length_c   1.000
_cell.angle_alpha   90.00
_cell.angle_beta   90.00
_cell.angle_gamma   90.00
#
_symmetry.space_group_name_H-M   'P 1'
#
loop_
_entity.id
_entity.type
_entity.pdbx_description
1 polymer ?
#
loop_
_entity_poly.entity_id
_entity_poly.type
_entity_poly.pdbx_seq_one_letter_code
_entity_poly.pdbx_strand_id
1 'polypeptide(L)' 'RPYRPALGIDKALEEISQNKGILYDPEVVDACLKLFKEKGFKFI' A
#
# COMPACT_ATOMS: atom_id res chain seq x y z
N ARG A 1 11.34 3.14 -20.21
CA ARG A 1 11.35 1.68 -20.46
C ARG A 1 9.92 1.15 -20.29
N PRO A 2 9.26 0.55 -21.30
CA PRO A 2 7.79 0.53 -21.40
C PRO A 2 7.03 -0.59 -20.64
N TYR A 3 7.68 -1.39 -19.79
CA TYR A 3 7.04 -2.58 -19.17
C TYR A 3 7.49 -2.83 -17.74
N ARG A 4 7.59 -1.79 -16.92
CA ARG A 4 7.42 -2.00 -15.48
C ARG A 4 5.97 -1.65 -15.21
N PRO A 5 5.00 -2.59 -15.32
CA PRO A 5 3.70 -2.34 -14.71
C PRO A 5 4.04 -1.88 -13.30
N ALA A 6 3.57 -0.69 -12.91
CA ALA A 6 3.75 -0.21 -11.55
C ALA A 6 3.42 -1.42 -10.69
N LEU A 7 4.42 -1.95 -9.95
CA LEU A 7 4.22 -3.09 -9.06
C LEU A 7 2.99 -2.67 -8.27
N GLY A 8 1.85 -3.33 -8.55
CA GLY A 8 0.55 -2.72 -8.31
C GLY A 8 0.49 -2.22 -6.88
N ILE A 9 -0.33 -1.21 -6.62
CA ILE A 9 -0.58 -0.73 -5.25
C ILE A 9 -0.78 -1.91 -4.29
N ASP A 10 -1.40 -2.99 -4.78
CA ASP A 10 -1.49 -4.32 -4.17
C ASP A 10 -0.15 -4.92 -3.67
N LYS A 11 0.87 -5.00 -4.53
CA LYS A 11 2.19 -5.54 -4.19
C LYS A 11 2.93 -4.64 -3.20
N ALA A 12 2.76 -3.32 -3.33
CA ALA A 12 3.31 -2.37 -2.37
C ALA A 12 2.61 -2.51 -1.00
N LEU A 13 1.28 -2.70 -0.99
CA LEU A 13 0.49 -2.98 0.21
C LEU A 13 0.95 -4.27 0.90
N GLU A 14 1.24 -5.31 0.11
CA GLU A 14 1.69 -6.60 0.61
C GLU A 14 3.08 -6.50 1.25
N GLU A 15 4.02 -5.78 0.63
CA GLU A 15 5.34 -5.52 1.23
C GLU A 15 5.24 -4.71 2.52
N ILE A 16 4.47 -3.60 2.56
CA ILE A 16 4.34 -2.81 3.80
C ILE A 16 3.57 -3.57 4.88
N SER A 17 2.67 -4.47 4.50
CA SER A 17 1.92 -5.32 5.45
C SER A 17 2.80 -6.43 6.03
N GLN A 18 3.68 -7.05 5.24
CA GLN A 18 4.64 -8.03 5.75
C GLN A 18 5.69 -7.39 6.65
N ASN A 19 6.10 -6.16 6.35
CA ASN A 19 7.08 -5.41 7.12
C ASN A 19 6.45 -4.50 8.20
N LYS A 20 5.13 -4.63 8.43
CA LYS A 20 4.35 -3.90 9.44
C LYS A 20 4.84 -4.27 10.84
N GLY A 21 5.17 -3.27 11.65
CA GLY A 21 5.68 -3.47 13.02
C GLY A 21 7.18 -3.74 13.10
N ILE A 22 7.89 -3.79 11.97
CA ILE A 22 9.35 -3.96 11.91
C ILE A 22 10.01 -2.74 11.28
N LEU A 23 9.64 -2.43 10.03
CA LEU A 23 10.16 -1.29 9.27
C LEU A 23 9.13 -0.15 9.16
N TYR A 24 7.85 -0.50 9.22
CA TYR A 24 6.75 0.45 9.11
C TYR A 24 5.89 0.43 10.36
N ASP A 25 5.43 1.60 10.77
CA ASP A 25 4.60 1.74 11.95
C ASP A 25 3.23 1.06 11.73
N PRO A 26 2.78 0.19 12.65
CA PRO A 26 1.53 -0.53 12.48
C PRO A 26 0.33 0.40 12.34
N GLU A 27 0.36 1.58 12.97
CA GLU A 27 -0.70 2.59 12.85
C GLU A 27 -0.74 3.21 11.45
N VAL A 28 0.43 3.48 10.84
CA VAL A 28 0.54 4.05 9.49
C VAL A 28 0.08 3.04 8.43
N VAL A 29 0.49 1.77 8.55
CA VAL A 29 0.06 0.71 7.63
C VAL A 29 -1.45 0.47 7.75
N ASP A 30 -2.01 0.51 8.96
CA ASP A 30 -3.45 0.37 9.20
C ASP A 30 -4.24 1.54 8.60
N ALA A 31 -3.76 2.77 8.81
CA ALA A 31 -4.34 3.97 8.21
C ALA A 31 -4.29 3.91 6.68
N CYS A 32 -3.18 3.45 6.10
CA CYS A 32 -3.02 3.29 4.65
C CYS A 32 -3.98 2.24 4.10
N LEU A 33 -4.05 1.06 4.72
CA LEU A 33 -4.98 -0.01 4.37
C LEU A 33 -6.44 0.46 4.43
N LYS A 34 -6.82 1.20 5.49
CA LYS A 34 -8.13 1.83 5.60
C LYS A 34 -8.38 2.85 4.49
N LEU A 35 -7.41 3.72 4.22
CA LEU A 35 -7.53 4.73 3.18
C LEU A 35 -7.80 4.08 1.81
N PHE A 36 -7.09 2.99 1.50
CA PHE A 36 -7.24 2.24 0.25
C PHE A 36 -8.52 1.40 0.18
N LYS A 37 -8.99 0.85 1.30
CA LYS A 37 -10.25 0.08 1.37
C LYS A 37 -11.49 0.95 1.36
N GLU A 38 -11.45 2.09 2.03
CA GLU A 38 -12.64 2.88 2.38
C GLU A 38 -12.88 4.03 1.41
N LYS A 39 -11.80 4.67 0.92
CA LYS A 39 -11.87 5.53 -0.25
C LYS A 39 -11.34 4.73 -1.42
N GLY A 40 -12.20 4.36 -2.36
CA GLY A 40 -11.76 3.92 -3.69
C GLY A 40 -10.83 5.01 -4.25
N PHE A 41 -9.52 4.83 -4.06
CA PHE A 41 -8.52 5.88 -4.19
C PHE A 41 -8.34 6.16 -5.68
N LYS A 42 -9.24 6.97 -6.22
CA LYS A 42 -9.20 7.45 -7.59
C LYS A 42 -8.26 8.64 -7.58
N PHE A 43 -7.02 8.41 -8.01
CA PHE A 43 -6.14 9.50 -8.42
C PHE A 43 -6.87 10.22 -9.55
N ILE A 44 -7.46 11.39 -9.25
CA ILE A 44 -8.03 12.29 -10.27
C ILE A 44 -6.95 13.23 -10.78
#